data_AF-A0A1X7RNT4-F1
#
_entry.id   AF-A0A1X7RNT4-F1
#
_cell.length_a   1.000
_cell.length_b   1.000
_cell.length_c   1.000
_cell.angle_alpha   90.00
_cell.angle_beta   90.00
_cell.angle_gamma   90.00
#
_symmetry.space_group_name_H-M   'P 1'
#
loop_
_entity.id
_entity.type
_entity.pdbx_description
1 polymer ?
#
loop_
_entity_poly.entity_id
_entity_poly.type
_entity_poly.pdbx_seq_one_letter_code
_entity_poly.pdbx_strand_id
1 'polypeptide(L)'
;MIDPATITTWQEGLRCVTKIAAQNAQFAASIKRMIQNQREHETRWYTERQNLKRTQSNRAVSSAKVDSILASLGTSLTKSADRAPEVDKNAELLDFDQKIYAAQQAMEAGMTAELKGLGVPFFGVSEGLVVPDGAEVKRDEEGHDVPLKRSQCVTESEMMELRRRMVKHLEDLYRD
;
A
#
# COMPACT_ATOMS: atom_id res chain seq x y z
N MET A 1 -18.76 23.55 -13.36
CA MET A 1 -17.68 23.07 -12.46
C MET A 1 -17.86 21.56 -12.40
N ILE A 2 -16.85 20.76 -12.72
CA ILE A 2 -16.97 19.29 -12.63
C ILE A 2 -16.54 18.94 -11.21
N ASP A 3 -17.43 18.33 -10.44
CA ASP A 3 -17.11 17.88 -9.08
C ASP A 3 -16.39 16.52 -9.17
N PRO A 4 -15.14 16.40 -8.70
CA PRO A 4 -14.42 15.13 -8.68
C PRO A 4 -15.16 14.01 -7.92
N ALA A 5 -16.02 14.38 -6.95
CA ALA A 5 -16.76 13.42 -6.13
C ALA A 5 -17.92 12.73 -6.87
N THR A 6 -18.39 13.30 -8.00
CA THR A 6 -19.48 12.73 -8.79
C THR A 6 -19.00 11.92 -9.99
N ILE A 7 -17.69 11.89 -10.25
CA ILE A 7 -17.11 11.23 -11.42
C ILE A 7 -17.04 9.73 -11.21
N THR A 8 -17.75 9.00 -12.07
CA THR A 8 -17.77 7.54 -12.11
C THR A 8 -17.18 6.97 -13.40
N THR A 9 -16.93 7.81 -14.41
CA THR A 9 -16.42 7.38 -15.71
C THR A 9 -14.96 7.77 -15.94
N TRP A 10 -14.20 6.91 -16.62
CA TRP A 10 -12.77 7.15 -16.89
C TRP A 10 -12.50 8.43 -17.70
N GLN A 11 -13.30 8.68 -18.74
CA GLN A 11 -13.09 9.83 -19.65
C GLN A 11 -13.30 11.17 -18.94
N GLU A 12 -14.29 11.25 -18.05
CA GLU A 12 -14.52 12.42 -17.21
C GLU A 12 -13.40 12.59 -16.19
N GLY A 13 -12.90 11.48 -15.62
CA GLY A 13 -11.75 11.49 -14.72
C GLY A 13 -10.51 12.10 -15.35
N LEU A 14 -10.16 11.70 -16.58
CA LEU A 14 -9.03 12.27 -17.33
C LEU A 14 -9.19 13.77 -17.59
N ARG A 15 -10.38 14.19 -18.02
CA ARG A 15 -10.68 15.62 -18.24
C ARG A 15 -10.54 16.42 -16.96
N CYS A 16 -11.02 15.88 -15.84
CA CYS A 16 -10.92 16.50 -14.53
C CYS A 16 -9.46 16.66 -14.10
N VAL A 17 -8.68 15.59 -14.14
CA VAL A 17 -7.25 15.61 -13.76
C VAL A 17 -6.45 16.56 -14.63
N THR A 18 -6.64 16.53 -15.95
CA THR A 18 -5.93 17.44 -16.88
C THR A 18 -6.23 18.90 -16.53
N LYS A 19 -7.50 19.20 -16.22
CA LYS A 19 -7.90 20.55 -15.83
C LYS A 19 -7.31 20.96 -14.48
N ILE A 20 -7.32 20.07 -13.48
CA ILE A 20 -6.74 20.33 -12.15
C ILE A 20 -5.24 20.54 -12.26
N ALA A 21 -4.53 19.68 -13.01
CA ALA A 21 -3.10 19.80 -13.24
C ALA A 21 -2.72 21.13 -13.90
N ALA A 22 -3.54 21.61 -14.85
CA ALA A 22 -3.34 22.92 -15.48
C ALA A 22 -3.63 24.10 -14.55
N GLN A 23 -4.54 23.95 -13.58
CA GLN A 23 -4.97 25.01 -12.67
C GLN A 23 -4.14 25.09 -11.38
N ASN A 24 -3.61 23.95 -10.92
CA ASN A 24 -2.84 23.86 -9.69
C ASN A 24 -1.36 23.64 -10.01
N ALA A 25 -0.56 24.71 -9.87
CA ALA A 25 0.88 24.68 -10.09
C ALA A 25 1.63 23.70 -9.16
N GLN A 26 1.07 23.36 -8.00
CA GLN A 26 1.66 22.40 -7.06
C GLN A 26 1.33 20.95 -7.40
N PHE A 27 0.37 20.69 -8.29
CA PHE A 27 -0.11 19.34 -8.59
C PHE A 27 1.03 18.40 -8.98
N ALA A 28 1.83 18.78 -9.99
CA ALA A 28 2.95 17.99 -10.46
C ALA A 28 4.00 17.74 -9.35
N ALA A 29 4.30 18.78 -8.55
CA ALA A 29 5.26 18.67 -7.45
C ALA A 29 4.76 17.71 -6.36
N SER A 30 3.46 17.76 -6.02
CA SER A 30 2.85 16.84 -5.06
C SER A 30 2.86 15.40 -5.55
N ILE A 31 2.50 15.14 -6.82
CA ILE A 31 2.57 13.78 -7.40
C ILE A 31 4.00 13.24 -7.36
N LYS A 32 4.98 14.03 -7.83
CA LYS A 32 6.40 13.65 -7.80
C LYS A 32 6.90 13.36 -6.40
N ARG A 33 6.50 14.19 -5.43
CA ARG A 33 6.83 13.99 -4.01
C ARG A 33 6.26 12.67 -3.49
N MET A 34 5.00 12.34 -3.81
CA MET A 34 4.42 11.05 -3.40
C MET A 34 5.18 9.87 -4.01
N ILE A 35 5.51 9.91 -5.30
CA ILE A 35 6.31 8.88 -5.98
C ILE A 35 7.67 8.71 -5.29
N GLN A 36 8.34 9.82 -4.98
CA GLN A 36 9.64 9.81 -4.32
C GLN A 36 9.54 9.25 -2.89
N ASN A 37 8.57 9.71 -2.10
CA ASN A 37 8.33 9.22 -0.74
C ASN A 37 8.09 7.71 -0.72
N GLN A 38 7.28 7.19 -1.65
CA GLN A 38 7.04 5.75 -1.78
C GLN A 38 8.36 4.99 -2.04
N ARG A 39 9.16 5.44 -3.01
CA ARG A 39 10.46 4.82 -3.34
C ARG A 39 11.42 4.83 -2.15
N GLU A 40 11.44 5.92 -1.39
CA GLU A 40 12.25 6.05 -0.18
C GLU A 40 11.82 5.06 0.91
N HIS A 41 10.52 4.93 1.15
CA HIS A 41 9.97 3.94 2.08
C HIS A 41 10.31 2.50 1.65
N GLU A 42 10.09 2.15 0.39
CA GLU A 42 10.41 0.82 -0.14
C GLU A 42 11.91 0.50 -0.05
N THR A 43 12.77 1.46 -0.42
CA THR A 43 14.23 1.31 -0.33
C THR A 43 14.66 1.12 1.13
N ARG A 44 14.07 1.90 2.04
CA ARG A 44 14.34 1.80 3.48
C ARG A 44 13.92 0.46 4.03
N TRP A 45 12.68 0.01 3.78
CA TRP A 45 12.18 -1.28 4.25
C TRP A 45 13.01 -2.43 3.70
N TYR A 46 13.37 -2.37 2.42
CA TYR A 46 14.27 -3.36 1.82
C TYR A 46 15.61 -3.40 2.54
N THR A 47 16.24 -2.24 2.76
CA THR A 47 17.54 -2.13 3.44
C THR A 47 17.48 -2.64 4.88
N GLU A 48 16.46 -2.24 5.64
CA GLU A 48 16.22 -2.71 7.01
C GLU A 48 16.04 -4.23 7.05
N ARG A 49 15.29 -4.79 6.10
CA ARG A 49 15.12 -6.25 5.97
C ARG A 49 16.44 -6.97 5.67
N GLN A 50 17.28 -6.43 4.79
CA GLN A 50 18.60 -7.01 4.50
C GLN A 50 19.52 -6.93 5.73
N ASN A 51 19.48 -5.83 6.47
CA ASN A 51 20.24 -5.67 7.71
C ASN A 51 19.80 -6.67 8.79
N LEU A 52 18.50 -6.95 8.88
CA LEU A 52 17.96 -7.96 9.78
C LEU A 52 18.54 -9.35 9.46
N LYS A 53 18.49 -9.75 8.18
CA LYS A 53 19.09 -11.01 7.72
C LYS A 53 20.59 -11.10 8.00
N ARG A 54 21.33 -10.02 7.74
CA ARG A 54 22.77 -9.95 8.02
C ARG A 54 23.06 -10.07 9.52
N THR A 55 22.23 -9.48 10.36
CA THR A 55 22.36 -9.58 11.82
C THR A 55 22.11 -11.02 12.28
N GLN A 56 21.07 -11.68 11.76
CA GLN A 56 20.77 -13.08 12.01
C GLN A 56 21.91 -14.01 11.59
N SER A 57 22.52 -13.78 10.42
CA SER A 57 23.68 -14.58 9.98
C SER A 57 24.90 -14.36 10.86
N ASN A 58 25.17 -13.10 11.24
CA ASN A 58 26.30 -12.77 12.13
C ASN A 58 26.15 -13.41 13.51
N ARG A 59 24.93 -13.43 14.07
CA ARG A 59 24.62 -14.13 15.34
C ARG A 59 24.90 -15.63 15.25
N ALA A 60 24.54 -16.27 14.14
CA ALA A 60 24.82 -17.69 13.91
C ALA A 60 26.33 -17.97 13.83
N VAL A 61 27.08 -17.15 13.10
CA VAL A 61 28.55 -17.27 13.00
C VAL A 61 29.22 -17.02 14.35
N SER A 62 28.78 -16.02 15.11
CA SER A 62 29.34 -15.74 16.44
C SER A 62 29.05 -16.86 17.43
N SER A 63 27.84 -17.43 17.41
CA SER A 63 27.48 -18.58 18.26
C SER A 63 28.38 -19.77 17.96
N ALA A 64 28.53 -20.14 16.68
CA ALA A 64 29.39 -21.24 16.27
C ALA A 64 30.86 -21.03 16.70
N LYS A 65 31.34 -19.78 16.68
CA LYS A 65 32.70 -19.45 17.15
C LYS A 65 32.84 -19.62 18.66
N VAL A 66 31.85 -19.20 19.45
CA VAL A 66 31.84 -19.40 20.91
C VAL A 66 31.80 -20.89 21.24
N ASP A 67 30.93 -21.65 20.56
CA ASP A 67 30.82 -23.10 20.74
C ASP A 67 32.13 -23.81 20.42
N SER A 68 32.84 -23.39 19.37
CA SER A 68 34.17 -23.93 19.03
C SER A 68 35.22 -23.65 20.10
N ILE A 69 35.19 -22.48 20.75
CA ILE A 69 36.12 -22.13 21.83
C ILE A 69 35.80 -22.96 23.07
N LEU A 70 34.52 -23.08 23.45
CA LEU A 70 34.08 -23.88 24.58
C LEU A 70 34.43 -25.36 24.41
N ALA A 71 34.22 -25.91 23.21
CA ALA A 71 34.62 -27.28 22.87
C ALA A 71 36.14 -27.49 23.00
N SER A 72 36.94 -26.50 22.59
CA SER A 72 38.41 -26.56 22.71
C SER A 72 38.90 -26.52 24.16
N LEU A 73 38.09 -25.97 25.08
CA LEU A 73 38.36 -25.93 26.52
C LEU A 73 37.85 -27.19 27.26
N GLY A 74 37.33 -28.18 26.55
CA GLY A 74 36.90 -29.46 27.11
C GLY A 74 35.61 -29.41 27.93
N THR A 75 34.88 -28.30 27.91
CA THR A 75 33.58 -28.15 28.59
C THR A 75 32.45 -28.50 27.62
N SER A 76 32.06 -29.77 27.59
CA SER A 76 30.90 -30.22 26.80
C SER A 76 29.62 -30.02 27.62
N LEU A 77 28.97 -28.86 27.47
CA LEU A 77 27.57 -28.73 27.89
C LEU A 77 26.66 -29.34 26.82
N THR A 78 25.70 -30.12 27.29
CA THR A 78 24.69 -30.84 26.50
C THR A 78 24.06 -29.92 25.46
N LYS A 79 24.17 -30.34 24.19
CA LYS A 79 23.70 -29.68 22.98
C LYS A 79 22.15 -29.63 22.97
N SER A 80 21.58 -28.58 23.54
CA SER A 80 20.13 -28.36 23.59
C SER A 80 19.75 -27.09 22.82
N ALA A 81 20.14 -26.95 21.55
CA ALA A 81 19.84 -25.72 20.80
C ALA A 81 19.59 -25.87 19.29
N ASP A 82 19.87 -27.01 18.64
CA ASP A 82 19.96 -27.06 17.16
C ASP A 82 18.62 -26.85 16.39
N ARG A 83 17.45 -26.84 17.05
CA ARG A 83 16.14 -26.59 16.40
C ARG A 83 15.55 -25.19 16.65
N ALA A 84 16.06 -24.47 17.63
CA ALA A 84 15.51 -23.17 18.04
C ALA A 84 15.92 -21.96 17.16
N PRO A 85 17.17 -21.84 16.64
CA PRO A 85 17.62 -20.57 16.06
C PRO A 85 17.03 -20.29 14.68
N GLU A 86 16.71 -21.30 13.88
CA GLU A 86 16.07 -21.10 12.56
C GLU A 86 14.58 -20.75 12.67
N VAL A 87 13.89 -21.33 13.64
CA VAL A 87 12.48 -21.01 13.93
C VAL A 87 12.37 -19.58 14.45
N ASP A 88 13.31 -19.15 15.30
CA ASP A 88 13.38 -17.79 15.84
C ASP A 88 13.68 -16.73 14.75
N LYS A 89 14.59 -17.03 13.81
CA LYS A 89 14.88 -16.15 12.66
C LYS A 89 13.65 -15.92 11.77
N ASN A 90 12.91 -16.99 11.47
CA ASN A 90 11.71 -16.91 10.64
C ASN A 90 10.58 -16.14 11.36
N ALA A 91 10.42 -16.34 12.66
CA ALA A 91 9.47 -15.58 13.45
C ALA A 91 9.82 -14.08 13.50
N GLU A 92 11.10 -13.74 13.68
CA GLU A 92 11.59 -12.34 13.66
C GLU A 92 11.36 -11.68 12.29
N LEU A 93 11.58 -12.41 11.19
CA LEU A 93 11.27 -11.92 9.84
C LEU A 93 9.76 -11.72 9.62
N LEU A 94 8.91 -12.62 10.12
CA LEU A 94 7.46 -12.49 10.01
C LEU A 94 6.93 -11.28 10.78
N ASP A 95 7.40 -11.05 12.00
CA ASP A 95 7.04 -9.86 12.80
C ASP A 95 7.49 -8.56 12.09
N PHE A 96 8.68 -8.58 11.48
CA PHE A 96 9.16 -7.47 10.68
C PHE A 96 8.29 -7.24 9.41
N ASP A 97 7.96 -8.30 8.67
CA ASP A 97 7.14 -8.22 7.48
C ASP A 97 5.70 -7.73 7.83
N GLN A 98 5.15 -8.09 9.00
CA GLN A 98 3.90 -7.55 9.52
C GLN A 98 3.98 -6.04 9.79
N LYS A 99 5.09 -5.56 10.36
CA LYS A 99 5.32 -4.12 10.57
C LYS A 99 5.40 -3.35 9.25
N ILE A 100 6.08 -3.91 8.25
CA ILE A 100 6.10 -3.34 6.89
C ILE A 100 4.69 -3.26 6.34
N TYR A 101 3.90 -4.34 6.44
CA TYR A 101 2.54 -4.35 5.93
C TYR A 101 1.65 -3.27 6.59
N ALA A 102 1.77 -3.08 7.91
CA ALA A 102 1.08 -2.00 8.60
C ALA A 102 1.56 -0.62 8.15
N ALA A 103 2.87 -0.42 7.99
CA ALA A 103 3.44 0.83 7.51
C ALA A 103 3.03 1.14 6.05
N GLN A 104 2.95 0.13 5.20
CA GLN A 104 2.50 0.23 3.81
C GLN A 104 1.03 0.66 3.73
N GLN A 105 0.15 0.08 4.55
CA GLN A 105 -1.24 0.51 4.62
C GLN A 105 -1.38 1.96 5.10
N ALA A 106 -0.59 2.37 6.10
CA ALA A 106 -0.59 3.76 6.56
C ALA A 106 -0.11 4.72 5.46
N MET A 107 0.92 4.33 4.71
CA MET A 107 1.45 5.08 3.57
C MET A 107 0.40 5.21 2.44
N GLU A 108 -0.29 4.11 2.10
CA GLU A 108 -1.37 4.11 1.10
C GLU A 108 -2.55 5.00 1.52
N ALA A 109 -2.95 4.94 2.80
CA ALA A 109 -4.01 5.79 3.33
C ALA A 109 -3.63 7.28 3.26
N GLY A 110 -2.39 7.62 3.59
CA GLY A 110 -1.85 8.98 3.47
C GLY A 110 -1.85 9.48 2.03
N MET A 111 -1.33 8.69 1.09
CA MET A 111 -1.32 9.06 -0.34
C MET A 111 -2.74 9.18 -0.91
N THR A 112 -3.66 8.31 -0.50
CA THR A 112 -5.08 8.39 -0.88
C THR A 112 -5.72 9.69 -0.40
N ALA A 113 -5.42 10.11 0.84
CA ALA A 113 -5.90 11.37 1.39
C ALA A 113 -5.30 12.58 0.66
N GLU A 114 -4.03 12.55 0.30
CA GLU A 114 -3.40 13.60 -0.52
C GLU A 114 -4.01 13.69 -1.91
N LEU A 115 -4.21 12.57 -2.61
CA LEU A 115 -4.87 12.53 -3.91
C LEU A 115 -6.30 13.08 -3.85
N LYS A 116 -7.04 12.73 -2.80
CA LYS A 116 -8.37 13.30 -2.52
C LYS A 116 -8.29 14.81 -2.30
N GLY A 117 -7.33 15.29 -1.50
CA GLY A 117 -7.12 16.72 -1.24
C GLY A 117 -6.70 17.53 -2.48
N LEU A 118 -5.98 16.90 -3.41
CA LEU A 118 -5.64 17.47 -4.72
C LEU A 118 -6.83 17.48 -5.70
N GLY A 119 -7.95 16.85 -5.34
CA GLY A 119 -9.14 16.75 -6.19
C GLY A 119 -9.02 15.66 -7.27
N VAL A 120 -8.11 14.70 -7.12
CA VAL A 120 -8.00 13.58 -8.06
C VAL A 120 -9.29 12.74 -7.95
N PRO A 121 -9.97 12.46 -9.08
CA PRO A 121 -11.20 11.67 -9.11
C PRO A 121 -10.96 10.23 -8.64
N PHE A 122 -12.04 9.53 -8.28
CA PHE A 122 -12.05 8.14 -7.77
C PHE A 122 -11.58 7.98 -6.30
N PHE A 123 -10.77 8.89 -5.76
CA PHE A 123 -10.30 8.84 -4.36
C PHE A 123 -11.23 9.51 -3.35
N GLY A 124 -12.18 10.32 -3.83
CA GLY A 124 -13.16 11.04 -3.01
C GLY A 124 -14.61 10.89 -3.46
N VAL A 125 -14.93 9.85 -4.23
CA VAL A 125 -16.28 9.64 -4.78
C VAL A 125 -17.28 9.43 -3.64
N SER A 126 -18.46 10.05 -3.76
CA SER A 126 -19.51 9.96 -2.74
C SER A 126 -19.95 8.51 -2.53
N GLU A 127 -20.08 8.09 -1.28
CA GLU A 127 -20.45 6.71 -0.89
C GLU A 127 -21.78 6.25 -1.50
N GLY A 128 -22.69 7.18 -1.80
CA GLY A 128 -23.95 6.88 -2.50
C GLY A 128 -23.80 6.42 -3.95
N LEU A 129 -22.64 6.62 -4.58
CA LEU A 129 -22.34 6.21 -5.97
C LEU A 129 -21.60 4.87 -6.04
N VAL A 130 -21.07 4.38 -4.92
CA VAL A 130 -20.38 3.09 -4.82
C VAL A 130 -21.34 2.03 -4.32
N VAL A 131 -21.26 0.85 -4.92
CA VAL A 131 -22.19 -0.26 -4.67
C VAL A 131 -21.37 -1.51 -4.35
N PRO A 132 -21.75 -2.30 -3.33
CA PRO A 132 -21.08 -3.57 -3.07
C PRO A 132 -21.20 -4.51 -4.29
N ASP A 133 -20.16 -5.29 -4.52
CA ASP A 133 -20.10 -6.23 -5.64
C ASP A 133 -21.27 -7.23 -5.57
N GLY A 134 -22.01 -7.36 -6.68
CA GLY A 134 -23.15 -8.27 -6.79
C GLY A 134 -24.51 -7.70 -6.36
N ALA A 135 -24.60 -6.44 -5.93
CA ALA A 135 -25.88 -5.80 -5.71
C ALA A 135 -26.49 -5.31 -7.04
N GLU A 136 -27.58 -5.95 -7.47
CA GLU A 136 -28.37 -5.53 -8.65
C GLU A 136 -29.48 -4.53 -8.29
N VAL A 137 -29.73 -4.36 -6.99
CA VAL A 137 -30.84 -3.56 -6.44
C VAL A 137 -30.35 -2.68 -5.30
N LYS A 138 -30.76 -1.41 -5.28
CA LYS A 138 -30.55 -0.47 -4.17
C LYS A 138 -31.86 -0.28 -3.42
N ARG A 139 -31.80 -0.25 -2.08
CA ARG A 139 -32.95 0.07 -1.24
C ARG A 139 -33.10 1.60 -1.18
N ASP A 140 -34.25 2.12 -1.59
CA ASP A 140 -34.56 3.55 -1.43
C ASP A 140 -34.86 3.90 0.04
N GLU A 141 -35.01 5.19 0.33
CA GLU A 141 -35.32 5.69 1.69
C GLU A 141 -36.67 5.16 2.23
N GLU A 142 -37.51 4.60 1.36
CA GLU A 142 -38.83 4.05 1.65
C GLU A 142 -38.82 2.51 1.75
N GLY A 143 -37.66 1.88 1.57
CA GLY A 143 -37.47 0.44 1.72
C GLY A 143 -37.76 -0.39 0.48
N HIS A 144 -38.01 0.22 -0.68
CA HIS A 144 -38.26 -0.49 -1.93
C HIS A 144 -36.96 -0.83 -2.67
N ASP A 145 -37.03 -1.97 -3.33
CA ASP A 145 -35.99 -2.53 -4.18
C ASP A 145 -36.01 -1.84 -5.55
N VAL A 146 -35.14 -0.84 -5.73
CA VAL A 146 -35.03 -0.08 -6.98
C VAL A 146 -33.89 -0.64 -7.84
N PRO A 147 -34.13 -0.97 -9.12
CA PRO A 147 -33.07 -1.40 -10.03
C PRO A 147 -31.97 -0.34 -10.15
N LEU A 148 -30.71 -0.73 -9.97
CA LEU A 148 -29.61 0.22 -10.15
C LEU A 148 -29.56 0.72 -11.59
N LYS A 149 -29.61 2.04 -11.75
CA LYS A 149 -29.14 2.68 -12.99
C LYS A 149 -27.62 2.49 -13.05
N ARG A 150 -27.18 1.43 -13.74
CA ARG A 150 -25.75 1.15 -13.99
C ARG A 150 -24.98 2.34 -14.58
N SER A 151 -25.68 3.29 -15.20
CA SER A 151 -25.11 4.53 -15.73
C SER A 151 -24.64 5.53 -14.66
N GLN A 152 -25.04 5.37 -13.39
CA GLN A 152 -24.77 6.32 -12.30
C GLN A 152 -24.04 5.70 -11.11
N CYS A 153 -23.92 4.38 -11.05
CA CYS A 153 -23.30 3.69 -9.92
C CYS A 153 -22.17 2.78 -10.41
N VAL A 154 -21.09 2.71 -9.63
CA VAL A 154 -19.90 1.90 -9.91
C VAL A 154 -19.74 0.91 -8.78
N THR A 155 -19.39 -0.33 -9.09
CA THR A 155 -19.12 -1.32 -8.04
C THR A 155 -17.81 -1.02 -7.31
N GLU A 156 -17.62 -1.59 -6.12
CA GLU A 156 -16.37 -1.43 -5.39
C GLU A 156 -15.17 -1.94 -6.19
N SER A 157 -15.30 -3.09 -6.85
CA SER A 157 -14.27 -3.65 -7.73
C SER A 157 -13.93 -2.75 -8.92
N GLU A 158 -14.94 -2.21 -9.60
CA GLU A 158 -14.75 -1.27 -10.71
C GLU A 158 -14.11 0.04 -10.25
N MET A 159 -14.50 0.54 -9.07
CA MET A 159 -13.91 1.74 -8.48
C MET A 159 -12.42 1.52 -8.16
N MET A 160 -12.06 0.35 -7.63
CA MET A 160 -10.67 -0.01 -7.38
C MET A 160 -9.86 -0.10 -8.66
N GLU A 161 -10.43 -0.63 -9.74
CA GLU A 161 -9.78 -0.66 -11.05
C GLU A 161 -9.56 0.76 -11.60
N LEU A 162 -10.55 1.65 -11.48
CA LEU A 162 -10.43 3.06 -11.88
C LEU A 162 -9.34 3.79 -11.08
N ARG A 163 -9.26 3.57 -9.76
CA ARG A 163 -8.20 4.12 -8.91
C ARG A 163 -6.83 3.65 -9.37
N ARG A 164 -6.63 2.34 -9.55
CA ARG A 164 -5.36 1.75 -10.03
C ARG A 164 -4.94 2.36 -11.36
N ARG A 165 -5.89 2.44 -12.28
CA ARG A 165 -5.66 3.01 -13.61
C ARG A 165 -5.28 4.48 -13.54
N MET A 166 -5.88 5.25 -12.62
CA MET A 166 -5.55 6.65 -12.38
C MET A 166 -4.16 6.82 -11.76
N VAL A 167 -3.80 6.03 -10.75
CA VAL A 167 -2.44 6.05 -10.17
C VAL A 167 -1.41 5.78 -11.24
N LYS A 168 -1.60 4.72 -12.05
CA LYS A 168 -0.69 4.39 -13.14
C LYS A 168 -0.55 5.53 -14.14
N HIS A 169 -1.66 6.17 -14.52
CA HIS A 169 -1.63 7.31 -15.43
C HIS A 169 -0.85 8.50 -14.86
N LEU A 170 -1.04 8.82 -13.58
CA LEU A 170 -0.30 9.88 -12.89
C LEU A 170 1.19 9.53 -12.78
N GLU A 171 1.52 8.27 -12.47
CA GLU A 171 2.90 7.80 -12.45
C GLU A 171 3.54 7.98 -13.83
N ASP A 172 2.92 7.48 -14.90
CA ASP A 172 3.45 7.58 -16.27
C ASP A 172 3.68 9.04 -16.71
N LEU A 173 2.82 9.97 -16.29
CA LEU A 173 2.93 11.39 -16.63
C LEU A 173 4.03 12.14 -15.86
N TYR A 174 4.31 11.74 -14.62
CA TYR A 174 5.18 12.48 -13.70
C TYR A 174 6.42 11.69 -13.26
N ARG A 175 6.73 10.59 -13.95
CA ARG A 175 7.88 9.72 -13.67
C ARG A 175 9.24 10.39 -13.87
N ASP A 176 9.30 11.43 -14.72
CA ASP A 176 10.49 12.20 -15.10
C ASP A 176 10.72 13.43 -14.22
#